data_AF-A0A3P7J4W1-F1
#
_entry.id   AF-A0A3P7J4W1-F1
#
_cell.length_a   1.000
_cell.length_b   1.000
_cell.length_c   1.000
_cell.angle_alpha   90.00
_cell.angle_beta   90.00
_cell.angle_gamma   90.00
#
_symmetry.space_group_name_H-M   'P 1'
#
loop_
_entity.id
_entity.type
_entity.pdbx_description
1 polymer ?
#
loop_
_entity_poly.entity_id
_entity_poly.type
_entity_poly.pdbx_seq_one_letter_code
_entity_poly.pdbx_strand_id
1 'polypeptide(L)' 'MRECECLHEPTDGVAGIVNLILVIGILPVLAIVGVLLNFLNIIVFASQRNTAAKYLTALSCSDVGKSFEFY' A
#
# COMPACT_ATOMS: atom_id res chain seq x y z
N MET A 1 -26.25 26.86 14.86
CA MET A 1 -26.07 25.38 14.86
C MET A 1 -25.16 25.10 13.68
N ARG A 2 -23.96 24.55 13.93
CA ARG A 2 -22.94 24.34 12.88
C ARG A 2 -23.39 23.17 12.02
N GLU A 3 -23.61 23.39 10.73
CA GLU A 3 -23.99 22.36 9.78
C GLU A 3 -22.82 21.38 9.65
N CYS A 4 -22.99 20.16 10.17
CA CYS A 4 -22.08 19.07 9.86
C CYS A 4 -22.38 18.63 8.43
N GLU A 5 -21.62 19.15 7.46
CA GLU A 5 -21.63 18.63 6.10
C GLU A 5 -21.18 17.16 6.16
N CYS A 6 -22.09 16.25 5.83
CA CYS A 6 -21.72 14.88 5.55
C CYS A 6 -20.88 14.89 4.27
N LEU A 7 -19.56 14.79 4.43
CA LEU A 7 -18.56 14.78 3.35
C LEU A 7 -18.57 13.48 2.52
N HIS A 8 -19.73 12.83 2.43
CA HIS A 8 -20.00 11.80 1.44
C HIS A 8 -20.81 12.47 0.35
N GLU A 9 -20.13 13.20 -0.53
CA GLU A 9 -20.72 13.53 -1.82
C GLU A 9 -21.09 12.20 -2.46
N PRO A 10 -22.39 11.94 -2.76
CA PRO A 10 -22.78 10.71 -3.41
C PRO A 10 -22.01 10.66 -4.72
N THR A 11 -21.06 9.75 -4.82
CA THR A 11 -20.24 9.61 -6.01
C THR A 11 -21.12 8.97 -7.08
N ASP A 12 -21.91 9.81 -7.75
CA ASP A 12 -22.95 9.38 -8.68
C ASP A 12 -22.35 8.69 -9.92
N GLY A 13 -22.90 7.54 -10.28
CA GLY A 13 -22.63 6.85 -11.54
C GLY A 13 -21.18 6.39 -11.75
N VAL A 14 -20.55 6.89 -12.82
CA VAL A 14 -19.24 6.41 -13.33
C VAL A 14 -18.11 6.64 -12.33
N ALA A 15 -18.13 7.76 -11.59
CA ALA A 15 -17.10 8.07 -10.61
C ALA A 15 -17.10 7.07 -9.43
N GLY A 16 -18.29 6.59 -9.03
CA GLY A 16 -18.43 5.57 -7.99
C GLY A 16 -17.88 4.22 -8.44
N ILE A 17 -18.12 3.84 -9.70
CA ILE A 17 -17.61 2.61 -10.30
C ILE A 17 -16.08 2.65 -10.45
N VAL A 18 -15.53 3.78 -10.91
CA VAL A 18 -14.07 3.96 -11.03
C VAL A 18 -13.41 3.88 -9.65
N ASN A 19 -13.99 4.52 -8.64
CA ASN A 19 -13.47 4.43 -7.27
C ASN A 19 -13.57 3.00 -6.72
N LEU A 20 -14.64 2.28 -7.01
CA LEU A 20 -14.81 0.87 -6.64
C LEU A 20 -13.71 -0.01 -7.26
N ILE A 21 -13.43 0.15 -8.56
CA ILE A 21 -12.38 -0.60 -9.26
C ILE A 21 -11.00 -0.26 -8.70
N LEU A 22 -10.75 1.02 -8.42
CA LEU A 22 -9.48 1.46 -7.84
C LEU A 22 -9.26 0.84 -6.46
N VAL A 23 -10.25 0.93 -5.57
CA VAL A 23 -10.13 0.51 -4.16
C VAL A 23 -10.19 -1.00 -4.00
N ILE A 24 -11.09 -1.69 -4.70
CA ILE A 24 -11.29 -3.15 -4.55
C ILE A 24 -10.44 -3.95 -5.55
N GLY A 25 -10.11 -3.38 -6.70
CA GLY A 25 -9.31 -4.05 -7.72
C GLY A 25 -7.84 -3.68 -7.61
N ILE A 26 -7.52 -2.42 -7.88
CA ILE A 26 -6.14 -2.00 -8.12
C ILE A 26 -5.32 -1.92 -6.83
N LEU A 27 -5.86 -1.31 -5.77
CA LEU A 27 -5.19 -1.19 -4.48
C LEU A 27 -4.74 -2.53 -3.89
N PRO A 28 -5.59 -3.57 -3.78
CA PRO A 28 -5.15 -4.86 -3.23
C PRO A 28 -4.14 -5.57 -4.13
N VAL A 29 -4.26 -5.43 -5.46
CA VAL A 29 -3.26 -5.97 -6.39
C VAL A 29 -1.90 -5.30 -6.17
N LEU A 30 -1.87 -3.96 -6.07
CA LEU A 30 -0.64 -3.21 -5.79
C LEU A 30 -0.07 -3.57 -4.41
N ALA A 31 -0.91 -3.77 -3.40
CA ALA A 31 -0.47 -4.21 -2.07
C ALA A 31 0.19 -5.60 -2.12
N ILE A 32 -0.42 -6.58 -2.79
CA ILE A 32 0.14 -7.93 -2.94
C ILE A 32 1.48 -7.88 -3.69
N VAL A 33 1.53 -7.16 -4.81
CA VAL A 33 2.77 -6.99 -5.59
C VAL A 33 3.85 -6.30 -4.75
N GLY A 34 3.49 -5.27 -3.99
CA GLY A 34 4.39 -4.55 -3.09
C GLY A 34 4.97 -5.45 -1.99
N VAL A 35 4.15 -6.30 -1.38
CA VAL A 35 4.61 -7.30 -0.39
C VAL A 35 5.59 -8.28 -1.02
N LEU A 36 5.25 -8.85 -2.18
CA LEU A 36 6.10 -9.82 -2.89
C LEU A 36 7.46 -9.22 -3.24
N LEU A 37 7.48 -8.02 -3.83
CA LEU A 37 8.72 -7.35 -4.23
C LEU A 37 9.57 -6.95 -3.01
N ASN A 38 8.96 -6.43 -1.95
CA ASN A 38 9.70 -6.10 -0.73
C ASN A 38 10.24 -7.34 -0.02
N PHE A 39 9.52 -8.46 -0.05
CA PHE A 39 10.01 -9.72 0.49
C PHE A 39 11.24 -10.24 -0.28
N LEU A 40 11.22 -10.15 -1.62
CA LEU A 40 12.37 -10.47 -2.45
C LEU A 40 13.56 -9.54 -2.16
N ASN A 41 13.31 -8.24 -1.99
CA ASN A 41 14.35 -7.28 -1.61
C ASN A 41 15.00 -7.65 -0.26
N ILE A 42 14.20 -8.03 0.75
CA ILE A 42 14.74 -8.48 2.04
C ILE A 42 15.65 -9.70 1.85
N ILE A 43 15.21 -10.71 1.09
CA ILE A 43 16.02 -11.93 0.85
C ILE A 43 17.35 -11.58 0.18
N VAL A 44 17.32 -10.72 -0.84
CA VAL A 44 18.50 -10.35 -1.63
C VAL A 44 19.44 -9.44 -0.83
N PHE A 45 18.92 -8.40 -0.19
CA PHE A 45 19.73 -7.38 0.50
C PHE A 45 20.17 -7.80 1.90
N ALA A 46 19.48 -8.73 2.57
CA ALA A 46 19.92 -9.26 3.87
C ALA A 46 21.28 -9.99 3.79
N SER A 47 21.62 -10.55 2.62
CA SER A 47 22.91 -11.23 2.40
C SER A 47 24.06 -10.25 2.10
N GLN A 48 23.76 -9.00 1.77
CA GLN A 48 24.76 -8.01 1.36
C GLN A 48 25.33 -7.26 2.59
N ARG A 49 26.66 -7.14 2.69
CA ARG A 49 27.32 -6.39 3.78
C ARG A 49 27.40 -4.87 3.55
N ASN A 50 26.85 -4.37 2.46
CA ASN A 50 26.88 -2.94 2.12
C ASN A 50 25.98 -2.11 3.04
N THR A 51 26.45 -0.93 3.44
CA THR A 51 25.68 -0.01 4.29
C THR A 51 24.37 0.43 3.61
N ALA A 52 24.39 0.66 2.30
CA ALA A 52 23.18 0.97 1.53
C ALA A 52 22.16 -0.17 1.54
N ALA A 53 22.61 -1.43 1.48
CA ALA A 53 21.74 -2.60 1.49
C ALA A 53 20.99 -2.76 2.83
N LYS A 54 21.60 -2.36 3.94
CA LYS A 54 20.94 -2.35 5.26
C LYS A 54 19.78 -1.36 5.33
N TYR A 55 19.97 -0.15 4.78
CA TYR A 55 18.89 0.83 4.69
C TYR A 55 17.74 0.35 3.81
N LEU A 56 18.05 -0.25 2.66
CA LEU A 56 17.05 -0.82 1.75
C LEU A 56 16.27 -1.98 2.40
N THR A 57 16.96 -2.84 3.15
CA THR A 57 16.31 -3.95 3.88
C THR A 57 15.37 -3.41 4.96
N ALA A 58 15.79 -2.39 5.72
CA ALA A 58 14.94 -1.76 6.75
C ALA A 58 13.70 -1.07 6.14
N LEU A 59 13.87 -0.40 5.00
CA LEU A 59 12.79 0.21 4.24
C LEU A 59 11.78 -0.85 3.77
N SER A 60 12.26 -1.93 3.14
CA SER A 60 11.40 -3.04 2.71
C SER A 60 10.69 -3.74 3.87
N CYS A 61 11.31 -3.88 5.04
CA CYS A 61 10.63 -4.39 6.25
C CYS A 61 9.50 -3.47 6.72
N SER A 62 9.69 -2.16 6.68
CA SER A 62 8.64 -1.19 7.02
C SER A 62 7.45 -1.29 6.04
N ASP A 63 7.72 -1.44 4.75
CA ASP A 63 6.68 -1.52 3.72
C ASP A 63 5.85 -2.82 3.82
N VAL A 64 6.50 -3.96 4.14
CA VAL A 64 5.79 -5.22 4.44
C VAL A 64 4.96 -5.08 5.71
N GLY A 65 5.50 -4.45 6.76
CA GLY A 65 4.80 -4.23 8.02
C GLY A 65 3.52 -3.41 7.85
N LYS A 66 3.59 -2.30 7.12
CA LYS A 66 2.39 -1.49 6.83
C LYS A 66 1.35 -2.22 5.99
N SER A 67 1.79 -3.07 5.07
CA SER A 67 0.87 -3.86 4.25
C SER A 67 0.03 -4.85 5.06
N PHE A 68 0.51 -5.29 6.23
CA PHE A 68 -0.25 -6.12 7.18
C PHE A 68 -1.15 -5.33 8.13
N GLU A 69 -0.91 -4.03 8.31
CA GLU A 69 -1.72 -3.18 9.21
C GLU A 69 -3.07 -2.79 8.60
N PHE A 70 -3.21 -2.88 7.27
CA PHE A 70 -4.43 -2.57 6.53
C PHE A 70 -5.32 -3.79 6.19
N TYR A 71 -4.98 -4.99 6.68
CA TYR A 71 -5.77 -6.22 6.52
C TYR A 71 -6.34 -6.68 7.87
#